data_AF-A0A3D3HVC2-F1
#
_entry.id   AF-A0A3D3HVC2-F1
#
_cell.length_a   1.000
_cell.length_b   1.000
_cell.length_c   1.000
_cell.angle_alpha   90.00
_cell.angle_beta   90.00
_cell.angle_gamma   90.00
#
_symmetry.space_group_name_H-M   'P 1'
#
loop_
_entity.id
_entity.type
_entity.pdbx_description
1 polymer ?
#
loop_
_entity_poly.entity_id
_entity_poly.type
_entity_poly.pdbx_seq_one_letter_code
_entity_poly.pdbx_strand_id
1 'polypeptide(L)'
;MSKHEKRFRIFSVLLSLLILLILSFALFDPTNAITFDPGRNYQHALNLPDTNPESLGIRVLQYGLGFLGLLAVTMVMFGGIMWMTSAGNEQRIQKGKDILKWAMIGMVVIMLSWAIIIFLFEGVGVIN
;
A
#
# COMPACT_ATOMS: atom_id res chain seq x y z
N MET A 1 24.88 -19.55 23.59
CA MET A 1 24.25 -18.46 22.82
C MET A 1 22.79 -18.34 23.24
N SER A 2 22.44 -17.27 23.95
CA SER A 2 21.25 -17.26 24.80
C SER A 2 19.96 -16.98 24.00
N LYS A 3 18.82 -17.53 24.45
CA LYS A 3 17.50 -17.38 23.82
C LYS A 3 17.07 -15.90 23.65
N HIS A 4 17.68 -14.99 24.41
CA HIS A 4 17.43 -13.55 24.38
C HIS A 4 18.11 -12.85 23.19
N GLU A 5 19.32 -13.26 22.79
CA GLU A 5 20.05 -12.66 21.66
C GLU A 5 19.37 -12.94 20.31
N LYS A 6 18.81 -14.15 20.14
CA LYS A 6 18.09 -14.51 18.91
C LYS A 6 16.85 -13.64 18.68
N ARG A 7 16.12 -13.33 19.76
CA ARG A 7 14.91 -12.49 19.71
C ARG A 7 15.26 -11.03 19.40
N PHE A 8 16.35 -10.53 19.96
CA PHE A 8 16.85 -9.19 19.69
C PHE A 8 17.31 -9.02 18.24
N ARG A 9 18.00 -10.02 17.68
CA ARG A 9 18.41 -10.02 16.27
C ARG A 9 17.22 -10.06 15.31
N ILE A 10 16.21 -10.88 15.58
CA ILE A 10 15.00 -10.95 14.74
C ILE A 10 14.25 -9.61 14.76
N PHE A 11 14.14 -8.98 15.94
CA PHE A 11 13.50 -7.68 16.08
C PHE A 11 14.25 -6.56 15.33
N SER A 12 15.58 -6.52 15.46
CA SER A 12 16.44 -5.58 14.72
C SER A 12 16.33 -5.74 13.20
N VAL A 13 16.30 -6.99 12.70
CA VAL A 13 16.17 -7.28 11.27
C VAL A 13 14.79 -6.87 10.74
N LEU A 14 13.72 -7.12 11.49
CA LEU A 14 12.37 -6.68 11.09
C LEU A 14 12.25 -5.15 11.07
N LEU A 15 12.86 -4.47 12.05
CA LEU A 15 12.85 -3.01 12.09
C LEU A 15 13.65 -2.42 10.92
N SER A 16 14.81 -2.99 10.59
CA SER A 16 15.58 -2.52 9.43
C SER A 16 14.86 -2.79 8.11
N LEU A 17 14.14 -3.91 8.01
CA LEU A 17 13.35 -4.26 6.82
C LEU A 17 12.13 -3.34 6.65
N LEU A 18 11.48 -2.95 7.74
CA LEU A 18 10.42 -1.94 7.74
C LEU A 18 10.94 -0.56 7.33
N ILE A 19 12.09 -0.14 7.88
CA ILE A 19 12.71 1.16 7.54
C ILE A 19 13.14 1.17 6.07
N LEU A 20 13.72 0.09 5.56
CA LEU A 20 14.05 -0.06 4.15
C LEU A 20 12.81 0.03 3.26
N LEU A 21 11.71 -0.61 3.65
CA LEU A 21 10.43 -0.54 2.93
C LEU A 21 9.88 0.90 2.86
N ILE A 22 9.94 1.63 3.99
CA ILE A 22 9.51 3.04 4.06
C ILE A 22 10.42 3.93 3.21
N LEU A 23 11.74 3.71 3.27
CA LEU A 23 12.71 4.48 2.50
C LEU A 23 12.55 4.22 0.99
N SER A 24 12.36 2.96 0.58
CA SER A 24 12.05 2.60 -0.79
C SER A 24 10.76 3.26 -1.27
N PHE A 25 9.74 3.34 -0.41
CA PHE A 25 8.49 4.04 -0.74
C PHE A 25 8.67 5.56 -0.87
N ALA A 26 9.48 6.19 -0.02
CA ALA A 26 9.76 7.62 -0.10
C ALA A 26 10.55 8.02 -1.36
N LEU A 27 11.32 7.08 -1.92
CA LEU A 27 12.04 7.25 -3.18
C LEU A 27 11.25 6.74 -4.40
N PHE A 28 10.10 6.10 -4.18
CA PHE A 28 9.23 5.59 -5.23
C PHE A 28 8.36 6.73 -5.75
N ASP A 29 8.47 7.03 -7.04
CA ASP A 29 7.56 7.96 -7.72
C ASP A 29 6.40 7.16 -8.36
N PRO A 30 5.21 7.13 -7.71
CA PRO A 30 4.08 6.33 -8.17
C PRO A 30 3.46 6.88 -9.47
N THR A 31 3.87 8.08 -9.92
CA THR A 31 3.38 8.64 -11.19
C THR A 31 3.77 7.82 -12.41
N ASN A 32 4.80 6.97 -12.30
CA ASN A 32 5.28 6.11 -13.39
C ASN A 32 4.59 4.74 -13.44
N ALA A 33 3.91 4.32 -12.37
CA ALA A 33 3.46 2.93 -12.22
C ALA A 33 1.96 2.72 -12.41
N ILE A 34 1.16 3.78 -12.54
CA ILE A 34 -0.29 3.67 -12.74
C ILE A 34 -0.80 4.83 -13.59
N THR A 35 -0.48 4.83 -14.89
CA THR A 35 -1.12 5.70 -15.87
C THR A 35 -2.09 4.88 -16.71
N PHE A 36 -3.36 4.85 -16.29
CA PHE A 36 -4.45 4.59 -17.23
C PHE A 36 -5.07 5.95 -17.56
N ASP A 37 -4.40 6.69 -18.45
CA ASP A 37 -4.88 7.96 -18.99
C ASP A 37 -4.63 7.96 -20.50
N PRO A 38 -5.62 7.55 -21.33
CA PRO A 38 -5.45 7.50 -22.78
C PRO A 38 -5.25 8.89 -23.43
N GLY A 39 -5.44 10.01 -22.70
CA GLY A 39 -5.25 11.38 -23.21
C GLY A 39 -3.94 12.07 -22.77
N ARG A 40 -3.35 11.72 -21.61
CA ARG A 40 -2.15 12.39 -21.07
C ARG A 40 -0.79 11.83 -21.48
N ASN A 41 -0.76 10.71 -22.21
CA ASN A 41 0.51 10.09 -22.65
C ASN A 41 1.35 11.01 -23.56
N TYR A 42 0.75 11.99 -24.24
CA TYR A 42 1.46 12.88 -25.15
C TYR A 42 2.17 14.05 -24.46
N GLN A 43 1.66 14.53 -23.32
CA GLN A 43 2.22 15.71 -22.64
C GLN A 43 3.44 15.34 -21.77
N HIS A 44 3.44 14.13 -21.21
CA HIS A 44 4.55 13.57 -20.41
C HIS A 44 5.80 13.21 -21.24
N ALA A 45 5.65 12.89 -22.53
CA ALA A 45 6.80 12.65 -23.41
C ALA A 45 7.66 13.91 -23.67
N LEU A 46 7.13 15.10 -23.35
CA LEU A 46 7.74 16.41 -23.62
C LEU A 46 8.13 17.19 -22.35
N ASN A 47 8.05 16.58 -21.16
CA ASN A 47 8.43 17.20 -19.87
C ASN A 47 7.81 18.61 -19.63
N LEU A 48 6.59 18.84 -20.11
CA LEU A 48 5.90 20.09 -19.84
C LEU A 48 5.33 20.07 -18.41
N PRO A 49 5.47 21.15 -17.62
CA PRO A 49 4.86 21.25 -16.31
C PRO A 49 3.33 21.22 -16.40
N ASP A 50 2.70 20.12 -15.97
CA ASP A 50 1.25 20.00 -15.90
C ASP A 50 0.69 20.86 -14.76
N THR A 51 0.30 22.09 -15.06
CA THR A 51 -0.35 23.01 -14.12
C THR A 51 -1.87 22.82 -14.02
N ASN A 52 -2.42 21.77 -14.64
CA ASN A 52 -3.86 21.50 -14.62
C ASN A 52 -4.30 20.97 -13.24
N PRO A 53 -5.37 21.51 -12.63
CA PRO A 53 -5.83 21.09 -11.30
C PRO A 53 -6.28 19.62 -11.24
N GLU A 54 -6.66 19.03 -12.38
CA GLU A 54 -7.03 17.61 -12.47
C GLU A 54 -5.85 16.65 -12.22
N SER A 55 -4.62 17.04 -12.58
CA SER A 55 -3.44 16.18 -12.38
C SER A 55 -3.02 16.14 -10.90
N LEU A 56 -3.33 17.18 -10.13
CA LEU A 56 -3.09 17.24 -8.69
C LEU A 56 -3.93 16.20 -7.94
N GLY A 57 -5.21 16.03 -8.33
CA GLY A 57 -6.09 15.03 -7.73
C GLY A 57 -5.59 13.60 -7.94
N ILE A 58 -5.14 13.28 -9.14
CA ILE A 58 -4.62 11.95 -9.49
C ILE A 58 -3.31 11.66 -8.74
N ARG A 59 -2.41 12.65 -8.62
CA ARG A 59 -1.17 12.50 -7.85
C ARG A 59 -1.44 12.20 -6.38
N VAL A 60 -2.36 12.93 -5.74
CA VAL A 60 -2.72 12.69 -4.34
C VAL A 60 -3.31 11.29 -4.16
N LEU A 61 -4.13 10.80 -5.09
CA LEU A 61 -4.67 9.44 -5.06
C LEU A 61 -3.57 8.38 -5.21
N GLN A 62 -2.63 8.57 -6.14
CA GLN A 62 -1.50 7.65 -6.35
C GLN A 62 -0.61 7.53 -5.10
N TYR A 63 -0.25 8.65 -4.47
CA TYR A 63 0.49 8.62 -3.21
C TYR A 63 -0.34 8.02 -2.07
N GLY A 64 -1.63 8.34 -2.00
CA GLY A 64 -2.56 7.78 -1.01
C GLY A 64 -2.69 6.26 -1.12
N LEU A 65 -2.87 5.73 -2.33
CA LEU A 65 -2.97 4.29 -2.60
C LEU A 65 -1.68 3.55 -2.28
N GLY A 66 -0.53 4.13 -2.64
CA GLY A 66 0.78 3.58 -2.27
C GLY A 66 0.97 3.51 -0.76
N PHE A 67 0.60 4.58 -0.05
CA PHE A 67 0.70 4.63 1.41
C PHE A 67 -0.26 3.62 2.09
N LEU A 68 -1.48 3.50 1.59
CA LEU A 68 -2.45 2.50 2.03
C LEU A 68 -1.95 1.07 1.81
N GLY A 69 -1.31 0.79 0.67
CA GLY A 69 -0.68 -0.50 0.39
C GLY A 69 0.45 -0.83 1.37
N LEU A 70 1.32 0.14 1.66
CA LEU A 70 2.40 0.01 2.64
C LEU A 70 1.86 -0.31 4.05
N LEU A 71 0.80 0.39 4.47
CA LEU A 71 0.11 0.14 5.74
C LEU A 71 -0.50 -1.26 5.78
N ALA A 72 -1.15 -1.70 4.70
CA ALA A 72 -1.74 -3.03 4.60
C ALA A 72 -0.68 -4.13 4.80
N VAL A 73 0.47 -4.04 4.11
CA VAL A 73 1.58 -5.00 4.28
C VAL A 73 2.09 -5.01 5.73
N THR A 74 2.26 -3.84 6.33
CA THR A 74 2.72 -3.72 7.72
C THR A 74 1.73 -4.37 8.71
N MET A 75 0.43 -4.16 8.52
CA MET A 75 -0.62 -4.77 9.34
C MET A 75 -0.65 -6.29 9.18
N VAL A 76 -0.54 -6.82 7.96
CA VAL A 76 -0.47 -8.26 7.70
C VAL A 76 0.77 -8.86 8.38
N MET A 77 1.92 -8.20 8.29
CA MET A 77 3.14 -8.66 8.93
C MET A 77 3.00 -8.70 10.47
N PHE A 78 2.44 -7.65 11.07
CA PHE A 78 2.23 -7.59 12.52
C PHE A 78 1.19 -8.61 13.00
N GLY A 79 0.06 -8.74 12.30
CA GLY A 79 -0.99 -9.72 12.60
C GLY A 79 -0.50 -11.16 12.43
N GLY A 80 0.28 -11.42 11.39
CA GLY A 80 0.90 -12.72 11.13
C GLY A 80 1.89 -13.12 12.23
N ILE A 81 2.77 -12.21 12.65
CA ILE A 81 3.70 -12.47 13.77
C ILE A 81 2.93 -12.69 15.07
N MET A 82 1.90 -11.89 15.36
CA MET A 82 1.06 -12.07 16.55
C MET A 82 0.40 -13.46 16.55
N TRP A 83 -0.14 -13.89 15.40
CA TRP A 83 -0.75 -15.21 15.27
C TRP A 83 0.27 -16.34 15.46
N MET A 84 1.45 -16.27 14.81
CA MET A 84 2.51 -17.29 14.96
C MET A 84 3.09 -17.34 16.38
N THR A 85 3.16 -16.20 17.08
CA THR A 85 3.75 -16.10 18.44
C THR A 85 2.74 -16.35 19.55
N SER A 86 1.49 -16.69 19.22
CA SER A 86 0.42 -16.84 20.20
C SER A 86 0.58 -18.04 21.15
N ALA A 87 1.42 -19.03 20.82
CA ALA A 87 1.82 -20.13 21.71
C ALA A 87 0.66 -20.83 22.45
N GLY A 88 -0.53 -20.94 21.83
CA GLY A 88 -1.73 -21.55 22.42
C GLY A 88 -2.63 -20.61 23.24
N ASN A 89 -2.27 -19.33 23.38
CA ASN A 89 -3.15 -18.35 24.00
C ASN A 89 -4.27 -17.93 23.03
N GLU A 90 -5.49 -18.39 23.29
CA GLU A 90 -6.66 -18.13 22.45
C GLU A 90 -6.93 -16.65 22.20
N GLN A 91 -6.70 -15.76 23.17
CA GLN A 91 -6.88 -14.33 22.97
C GLN A 91 -5.92 -13.74 21.94
N ARG A 92 -4.66 -14.21 21.93
CA ARG A 92 -3.66 -13.74 20.95
C ARG A 92 -3.93 -14.31 19.56
N ILE A 93 -4.42 -15.55 19.49
CA ILE A 93 -4.84 -16.17 18.23
C ILE A 93 -6.02 -15.39 17.62
N GLN A 94 -7.03 -15.06 18.43
CA GLN A 94 -8.18 -14.28 17.95
C GLN A 94 -7.74 -12.89 17.48
N LYS A 95 -6.94 -12.16 18.27
CA LYS A 95 -6.43 -10.84 17.87
C LYS A 95 -5.63 -10.87 16.56
N GLY A 96 -4.73 -11.85 16.39
CA GLY A 96 -3.97 -11.99 15.14
C GLY A 96 -4.87 -12.24 13.92
N LYS A 97 -5.88 -13.10 14.07
CA LYS A 97 -6.88 -13.35 13.03
C LYS A 97 -7.72 -12.13 12.70
N ASP A 98 -8.12 -11.35 13.70
CA ASP A 98 -8.92 -10.16 13.45
C ASP A 98 -8.13 -9.08 12.72
N ILE A 99 -6.85 -8.87 13.07
CA ILE A 99 -5.97 -7.97 12.31
C ILE A 99 -5.86 -8.41 10.84
N LEU A 100 -5.70 -9.71 10.58
CA LEU A 100 -5.64 -10.26 9.23
C LEU A 100 -6.96 -10.06 8.47
N LYS A 101 -8.12 -10.24 9.12
CA LYS A 101 -9.43 -9.96 8.51
C LYS A 101 -9.57 -8.49 8.11
N TRP A 102 -9.22 -7.57 9.01
CA TRP A 102 -9.28 -6.13 8.73
C TRP A 102 -8.33 -5.72 7.60
N ALA A 103 -7.12 -6.29 7.56
CA ALA A 103 -6.16 -6.06 6.48
C ALA A 103 -6.69 -6.57 5.12
N MET A 104 -7.35 -7.73 5.10
CA MET A 104 -7.96 -8.28 3.90
C MET A 104 -9.10 -7.40 3.38
N ILE A 105 -9.98 -6.92 4.27
CA ILE A 105 -11.05 -5.99 3.91
C ILE A 105 -10.47 -4.68 3.34
N GLY A 106 -9.43 -4.13 3.97
CA GLY A 106 -8.74 -2.94 3.46
C GLY A 106 -8.20 -3.13 2.04
N MET A 107 -7.61 -4.29 1.75
CA MET A 107 -7.10 -4.62 0.42
C MET A 107 -8.23 -4.67 -0.63
N VAL A 108 -9.37 -5.29 -0.29
CA VAL A 108 -10.54 -5.34 -1.16
C VAL A 108 -11.11 -3.94 -1.43
N VAL A 109 -11.21 -3.10 -0.40
CA VAL A 109 -11.71 -1.71 -0.54
C VAL A 109 -10.83 -0.88 -1.49
N ILE A 110 -9.51 -1.04 -1.40
CA ILE A 110 -8.56 -0.36 -2.30
C ILE A 110 -8.81 -0.80 -3.76
N MET A 111 -8.98 -2.11 -4.00
CA MET A 111 -9.28 -2.63 -5.34
C MET A 111 -10.64 -2.13 -5.88
N LEU A 112 -11.67 -2.09 -5.02
CA LEU A 112 -13.00 -1.59 -5.38
C LEU A 112 -13.00 -0.09 -5.67
N SER A 113 -12.26 0.70 -4.89
CA SER A 113 -12.10 2.14 -5.11
C SER A 113 -11.57 2.42 -6.52
N TRP A 114 -10.52 1.68 -6.93
CA TRP A 114 -9.95 1.80 -8.28
C TRP A 114 -10.95 1.39 -9.38
N ALA A 115 -11.68 0.29 -9.18
CA ALA A 115 -12.68 -0.17 -10.12
C ALA A 115 -13.80 0.86 -10.34
N ILE A 116 -14.25 1.51 -9.27
CA ILE A 116 -15.30 2.55 -9.35
C ILE A 116 -14.79 3.78 -10.11
N ILE A 117 -13.54 4.18 -9.89
CA ILE A 117 -12.94 5.32 -10.59
C ILE A 117 -12.89 5.07 -12.10
N ILE A 118 -12.41 3.90 -12.53
CA ILE A 118 -12.39 3.52 -13.96
C ILE A 118 -13.81 3.52 -14.53
N PHE A 119 -14.75 2.91 -13.81
CA PHE A 119 -16.14 2.83 -14.27
C PHE A 119 -16.79 4.22 -14.43
N LEU A 120 -16.45 5.18 -13.56
CA LEU A 120 -16.87 6.58 -13.68
C LEU A 120 -16.26 7.26 -14.92
N PHE A 121 -14.97 7.06 -15.19
CA PHE A 121 -14.31 7.68 -16.33
C PHE A 121 -14.70 7.07 -17.68
N GLU A 122 -14.85 5.74 -17.74
CA GLU A 122 -15.37 5.02 -18.91
C GLU A 122 -16.85 5.33 -19.14
N GLY A 123 -17.65 5.33 -18.07
CA GLY A 123 -19.10 5.55 -18.14
C GLY A 123 -19.51 6.98 -18.52
N VAL A 124 -18.67 7.98 -18.23
CA VAL A 124 -18.93 9.39 -18.58
C VAL A 124 -18.48 9.72 -20.02
N GLY A 125 -17.91 8.78 -20.77
CA GLY A 125 -17.62 8.95 -22.20
C GLY A 125 -16.52 9.97 -22.51
N VAL A 126 -15.64 10.26 -21.53
CA VAL A 126 -14.46 11.14 -21.71
C VAL A 126 -13.37 10.46 -22.56
N ILE A 127 -13.49 9.15 -22.75
CA ILE A 127 -12.57 8.33 -23.53
C ILE A 127 -13.31 7.68 -24.70
N ASN A 128 -13.38 8.44 -25.79
CA ASN A 128 -13.60 7.94 -27.15
C ASN A 128 -12.61 8.66 -28.07
#